data_AF-A0A672TYA1-F1
#
_entry.id   AF-A0A672TYA1-F1
#
_cell.length_a   1.000
_cell.length_b   1.000
_cell.length_c   1.000
_cell.angle_alpha   90.00
_cell.angle_beta   90.00
_cell.angle_gamma   90.00
#
_symmetry.space_group_name_H-M   'P 1'
#
loop_
_entity.id
_entity.type
_entity.pdbx_description
1 polymer ?
#
loop_
_entity_poly.entity_id
_entity_poly.type
_entity_poly.pdbx_seq_one_letter_code
_entity_poly.pdbx_strand_id
1 'polypeptide(L)'
;MEAARRGGPGAAAENAGAAARGPRRKRLWRPDLMRNVVGSVQEGRGFAFRRKQKVERQYRKLLRKGRKVHSQQDNQFIDTYPEHLKHLYLAEEEMLKKRWRRAPDNSVLSEEKLSEPVESVMTEGKFKKKTSNQKAKEEYEKIKAERARKKEEAERIKQQREAAQRLYKQKKMEAYKILSKKTKRGQPNLNLQVEFLLQKIQQNT
;
A
#
# COMPACT_ATOMS: atom_id res chain seq x y z
N MET A 1 23.02 87.53 10.22
CA MET A 1 23.34 87.91 8.83
C MET A 1 24.65 87.24 8.45
N GLU A 2 24.61 86.22 7.61
CA GLU A 2 25.72 85.70 6.77
C GLU A 2 25.09 84.53 5.98
N ALA A 3 24.63 84.69 4.73
CA ALA A 3 25.34 84.92 3.47
C ALA A 3 25.90 83.63 2.86
N ALA A 4 25.23 83.13 1.81
CA ALA A 4 25.82 82.69 0.52
C ALA A 4 24.69 82.05 -0.33
N ARG A 5 24.11 82.75 -1.31
CA ARG A 5 24.58 83.00 -2.68
C ARG A 5 24.26 81.88 -3.69
N ARG A 6 23.32 82.23 -4.58
CA ARG A 6 23.40 82.24 -6.06
C ARG A 6 23.10 80.96 -6.87
N GLY A 7 22.33 81.22 -7.93
CA GLY A 7 22.33 80.52 -9.23
C GLY A 7 21.35 79.36 -9.28
N GLY A 8 20.41 79.24 -10.20
CA GLY A 8 20.21 79.79 -11.55
C GLY A 8 19.38 78.73 -12.32
N PRO A 9 18.62 79.10 -13.37
CA PRO A 9 17.51 78.30 -13.90
C PRO A 9 17.95 77.29 -14.96
N GLY A 10 17.16 76.23 -15.17
CA GLY A 10 17.40 75.27 -16.24
C GLY A 10 16.23 74.30 -16.40
N ALA A 11 15.20 74.72 -17.13
CA ALA A 11 14.14 73.85 -17.62
C ALA A 11 14.74 72.87 -18.65
N ALA A 12 14.78 71.59 -18.29
CA ALA A 12 15.20 70.52 -19.18
C ALA A 12 14.00 69.61 -19.49
N ALA A 13 13.43 69.83 -20.68
CA ALA A 13 12.86 68.84 -21.59
C ALA A 13 12.14 67.61 -20.99
N GLU A 14 10.84 67.72 -20.78
CA GLU A 14 9.94 66.55 -20.83
C GLU A 14 9.46 66.36 -22.26
N ASN A 15 10.12 65.46 -23.00
CA ASN A 15 9.55 64.79 -24.16
C ASN A 15 10.20 63.41 -24.29
N ALA A 16 9.54 62.38 -23.77
CA ALA A 16 9.83 61.00 -24.10
C ALA A 16 8.57 60.13 -24.02
N GLY A 17 7.95 59.94 -25.19
CA GLY A 17 7.62 58.60 -25.66
C GLY A 17 6.41 57.92 -25.02
N ALA A 18 5.25 58.15 -25.60
CA ALA A 18 4.24 57.12 -25.71
C ALA A 18 4.82 55.91 -26.49
N ALA A 19 5.07 54.80 -25.80
CA ALA A 19 5.35 53.52 -26.46
C ALA A 19 4.95 52.31 -25.61
N ALA A 20 4.19 51.42 -26.25
CA ALA A 20 3.95 50.02 -25.93
C ALA A 20 3.04 49.66 -24.74
N ARG A 21 1.73 49.93 -24.86
CA ARG A 21 0.73 49.01 -24.29
C ARG A 21 0.69 47.74 -25.14
N GLY A 22 1.50 46.74 -24.78
CA GLY A 22 1.47 45.41 -25.40
C GLY A 22 0.07 44.76 -25.32
N PRO A 23 -0.21 43.72 -26.12
CA PRO A 23 -1.54 43.14 -26.22
C PRO A 23 -2.01 42.67 -24.84
N ARG A 24 -3.14 43.24 -24.37
CA ARG A 24 -3.77 42.84 -23.12
C ARG A 24 -4.13 41.35 -23.23
N ARG A 25 -3.29 40.49 -22.63
CA ARG A 25 -3.62 39.07 -22.44
C ARG A 25 -4.99 39.02 -21.77
N LYS A 26 -5.98 38.39 -22.43
CA LYS A 26 -7.29 38.14 -21.83
C LYS A 26 -7.03 37.49 -20.47
N ARG A 27 -7.40 38.17 -19.38
CA ARG A 27 -7.30 37.59 -18.04
C ARG A 27 -8.17 36.33 -18.08
N LEU A 28 -7.56 35.17 -17.84
CA LEU A 28 -8.31 33.95 -17.57
C LEU A 28 -9.31 34.29 -16.47
N TRP A 29 -10.60 34.10 -16.75
CA TRP A 29 -11.66 34.28 -15.77
C TRP A 29 -11.39 33.30 -14.63
N ARG A 30 -10.82 33.81 -13.54
CA ARG A 30 -10.71 33.10 -12.28
C ARG A 30 -11.88 33.60 -11.44
N PRO A 31 -12.76 32.70 -10.94
CA PRO A 31 -13.78 33.10 -9.99
C PRO A 31 -13.11 33.85 -8.83
N ASP A 32 -13.59 35.05 -8.52
CA ASP A 32 -12.98 35.95 -7.52
C ASP A 32 -12.87 35.30 -6.12
N LEU A 33 -13.68 34.27 -5.85
CA LEU A 33 -13.61 33.45 -4.65
C LEU A 33 -12.26 32.74 -4.41
N MET A 34 -11.38 32.65 -5.41
CA MET A 34 -10.05 32.04 -5.25
C MET A 34 -8.91 33.06 -5.15
N ARG A 35 -9.18 34.35 -5.35
CA ARG A 35 -8.14 35.41 -5.30
C ARG A 35 -7.78 35.80 -3.88
N ASN A 36 -8.73 35.64 -2.94
CA ASN A 36 -8.59 36.04 -1.53
C ASN A 36 -8.24 34.87 -0.59
N VAL A 37 -7.96 33.66 -1.13
CA VAL A 37 -7.57 32.47 -0.33
C VAL A 37 -6.04 32.32 -0.26
N VAL A 38 -5.30 33.38 -0.55
CA VAL A 38 -3.87 33.46 -0.22
C VAL A 38 -3.78 34.48 0.90
N GLY A 39 -3.87 33.99 2.14
CA GLY A 39 -3.94 34.83 3.33
C GLY A 39 -2.76 35.78 3.46
N SER A 40 -2.96 36.84 4.25
CA SER A 40 -1.91 37.80 4.58
C SER A 40 -0.74 37.10 5.29
N VAL A 41 0.49 37.44 4.87
CA VAL A 41 1.71 36.94 5.51
C VAL A 41 1.79 37.41 6.97
N GLN A 42 1.17 38.55 7.29
CA GLN A 42 1.13 39.14 8.64
C GLN A 42 0.23 38.39 9.65
N GLU A 43 -0.88 37.77 9.25
CA GLU A 43 -1.83 37.20 10.21
C GLU A 43 -1.70 35.67 10.38
N GLY A 44 -0.90 34.98 9.56
CA GLY A 44 -0.71 33.52 9.61
C GLY A 44 -1.95 32.68 9.24
N ARG A 45 -3.09 33.31 8.95
CA ARG A 45 -4.39 32.68 8.70
C ARG A 45 -4.44 31.83 7.43
N GLY A 46 -3.69 32.21 6.38
CA GLY A 46 -3.67 31.47 5.11
C GLY A 46 -2.82 30.19 5.14
N PHE A 47 -1.72 30.19 5.90
CA PHE A 47 -0.78 29.07 5.91
C PHE A 47 -1.29 27.90 6.76
N ALA A 48 -1.92 28.19 7.91
CA ALA A 48 -2.59 27.19 8.73
C ALA A 48 -3.73 26.50 7.96
N PHE A 49 -4.54 27.26 7.22
CA PHE A 49 -5.61 26.71 6.39
C PHE A 49 -5.08 25.84 5.23
N ARG A 50 -4.01 26.27 4.55
CA ARG A 50 -3.34 25.46 3.51
C ARG A 50 -2.72 24.18 4.07
N ARG A 51 -2.11 24.23 5.26
CA ARG A 51 -1.63 23.03 5.96
C ARG A 51 -2.78 22.09 6.32
N LYS A 52 -3.87 22.62 6.88
CA LYS A 52 -5.09 21.86 7.20
C LYS A 52 -5.65 21.16 5.95
N GLN A 53 -5.81 21.88 4.85
CA GLN A 53 -6.24 21.29 3.57
C GLN A 53 -5.26 20.25 3.04
N LYS A 54 -3.94 20.45 3.21
CA LYS A 54 -2.92 19.47 2.77
C LYS A 54 -3.03 18.18 3.58
N VAL A 55 -3.17 18.29 4.90
CA VAL A 55 -3.38 17.15 5.81
C VAL A 55 -4.68 16.41 5.44
N GLU A 56 -5.76 17.14 5.22
CA GLU A 56 -7.06 16.57 4.84
C GLU A 56 -6.99 15.81 3.49
N ARG A 57 -6.30 16.38 2.49
CA ARG A 57 -6.08 15.68 1.21
C ARG A 57 -5.27 14.41 1.39
N GLN A 58 -4.22 14.45 2.21
CA GLN A 58 -3.41 13.26 2.51
C GLN A 58 -4.24 12.19 3.22
N TYR A 59 -5.07 12.57 4.18
CA TYR A 59 -5.99 11.67 4.87
C TYR A 59 -7.01 11.03 3.91
N ARG A 60 -7.69 11.82 3.08
CA ARG A 60 -8.60 11.30 2.04
C ARG A 60 -7.90 10.36 1.07
N LYS A 61 -6.61 10.61 0.74
CA LYS A 61 -5.79 9.72 -0.10
C LYS A 61 -5.54 8.37 0.59
N LEU A 62 -5.28 8.36 1.90
CA LEU A 62 -5.13 7.12 2.68
C LEU A 62 -6.45 6.33 2.73
N LEU A 63 -7.58 6.99 2.97
CA LEU A 63 -8.90 6.35 2.95
C LEU A 63 -9.22 5.71 1.58
N ARG A 64 -8.89 6.40 0.48
CA ARG A 64 -9.06 5.83 -0.88
C ARG A 64 -8.18 4.60 -1.12
N LYS A 65 -6.96 4.59 -0.58
CA LYS A 65 -6.06 3.43 -0.67
C LYS A 65 -6.59 2.24 0.14
N GLY A 66 -7.12 2.48 1.34
CA GLY A 66 -7.74 1.43 2.15
C GLY A 66 -8.98 0.81 1.49
N ARG A 67 -9.87 1.65 0.93
CA ARG A 67 -11.07 1.16 0.21
C ARG A 67 -10.74 0.31 -1.02
N LYS A 68 -9.66 0.62 -1.75
CA LYS A 68 -9.20 -0.16 -2.91
C LYS A 68 -8.69 -1.57 -2.58
N VAL A 69 -8.25 -1.79 -1.33
CA VAL A 69 -7.83 -3.13 -0.87
C VAL A 69 -9.06 -3.97 -0.51
N HIS A 70 -10.10 -3.36 0.08
CA HIS A 70 -11.34 -4.05 0.39
C HIS A 70 -12.14 -4.43 -0.86
N SER A 71 -12.12 -3.61 -1.92
CA SER A 71 -12.72 -3.99 -3.22
C SER A 71 -12.03 -5.18 -3.91
N GLN A 72 -10.84 -5.60 -3.45
CA GLN A 72 -10.24 -6.86 -3.92
C GLN A 72 -10.71 -8.08 -3.11
N GLN A 73 -11.25 -7.86 -1.91
CA GLN A 73 -11.85 -8.89 -1.05
C GLN A 73 -13.32 -9.16 -1.41
N ASP A 74 -13.99 -8.24 -2.10
CA ASP A 74 -15.35 -8.44 -2.64
C ASP A 74 -15.39 -9.35 -3.88
N ASN A 75 -14.22 -9.82 -4.37
CA ASN A 75 -14.12 -10.93 -5.31
C ASN A 75 -14.20 -12.29 -4.57
N GLN A 76 -15.00 -12.38 -3.51
CA GLN A 76 -15.51 -13.67 -3.11
C GLN A 76 -16.50 -14.06 -4.21
N PHE A 77 -16.15 -15.11 -4.95
CA PHE A 77 -17.07 -15.76 -5.88
C PHE A 77 -18.27 -16.25 -5.06
N ILE A 78 -19.29 -15.40 -4.96
CA ILE A 78 -20.58 -15.78 -4.42
C ILE A 78 -21.22 -16.57 -5.55
N ASP A 79 -21.24 -17.89 -5.40
CA ASP A 79 -21.91 -18.88 -6.26
C ASP A 79 -23.44 -18.72 -6.27
N THR A 80 -23.95 -17.50 -6.05
CA THR A 80 -25.34 -17.16 -6.28
C THR A 80 -25.45 -16.82 -7.76
N TYR A 81 -25.79 -17.84 -8.55
CA TYR A 81 -25.99 -17.71 -9.98
C TYR A 81 -26.88 -16.49 -10.30
N PRO A 82 -26.44 -15.57 -11.16
CA PRO A 82 -27.25 -14.47 -11.64
C PRO A 82 -28.56 -15.01 -12.23
N GLU A 83 -29.70 -14.52 -11.73
CA GLU A 83 -31.04 -15.08 -11.95
C GLU A 83 -31.37 -15.41 -13.43
N HIS A 84 -30.83 -14.62 -14.37
CA HIS A 84 -31.00 -14.81 -15.82
C HIS A 84 -30.34 -16.06 -16.43
N LEU A 85 -29.37 -16.69 -15.76
CA LEU A 85 -28.68 -17.90 -16.25
C LEU A 85 -29.31 -19.19 -15.71
N LYS A 86 -30.26 -19.07 -14.77
CA LYS A 86 -30.99 -20.19 -14.17
C LYS A 86 -31.66 -21.07 -15.23
N HIS A 87 -32.09 -20.49 -16.35
CA HIS A 87 -32.74 -21.23 -17.44
C HIS A 87 -31.80 -22.19 -18.18
N LEU A 88 -30.50 -21.86 -18.33
CA LEU A 88 -29.53 -22.77 -18.93
C LEU A 88 -29.33 -23.99 -18.05
N TYR A 89 -29.25 -23.79 -16.73
CA TYR A 89 -29.08 -24.87 -15.77
C TYR A 89 -30.31 -25.79 -15.71
N LEU A 90 -31.51 -25.20 -15.67
CA LEU A 90 -32.76 -25.97 -15.73
C LEU A 90 -32.89 -26.77 -17.03
N ALA A 91 -32.40 -26.25 -18.16
CA ALA A 91 -32.38 -26.95 -19.44
C ALA A 91 -31.37 -28.13 -19.45
N GLU A 92 -30.18 -27.94 -18.88
CA GLU A 92 -29.18 -29.01 -18.74
C GLU A 92 -29.68 -30.13 -17.81
N GLU A 93 -30.28 -29.78 -16.68
CA GLU A 93 -30.89 -30.74 -15.74
C GLU A 93 -32.02 -31.54 -16.42
N GLU A 94 -32.88 -30.89 -17.20
CA GLU A 94 -33.93 -31.58 -17.95
C GLU A 94 -33.37 -32.54 -19.01
N MET A 95 -32.32 -32.14 -19.75
CA MET A 95 -31.66 -33.01 -20.72
C MET A 95 -31.04 -34.24 -20.06
N LEU A 96 -30.37 -34.05 -18.93
CA LEU A 96 -29.83 -35.14 -18.12
C LEU A 96 -30.96 -36.05 -17.64
N LYS A 97 -32.01 -35.50 -17.03
CA LYS A 97 -33.15 -36.29 -16.51
C LYS A 97 -33.86 -37.06 -17.64
N LYS A 98 -33.99 -36.47 -18.83
CA LYS A 98 -34.48 -37.15 -20.04
C LYS A 98 -33.53 -38.26 -20.50
N ARG A 99 -32.21 -38.10 -20.36
CA ARG A 99 -31.20 -39.14 -20.63
C ARG A 99 -31.26 -40.28 -19.61
N TRP A 100 -31.40 -39.98 -18.31
CA TRP A 100 -31.64 -40.96 -17.25
C TRP A 100 -32.95 -41.74 -17.44
N ARG A 101 -34.00 -41.07 -17.96
CA ARG A 101 -35.28 -41.71 -18.28
C ARG A 101 -35.26 -42.52 -19.58
N ARG A 102 -34.25 -42.33 -20.44
CA ARG A 102 -34.09 -43.02 -21.73
C ARG A 102 -33.12 -44.19 -21.69
N ALA A 103 -32.44 -44.42 -20.56
CA ALA A 103 -31.54 -45.56 -20.40
C ALA A 103 -31.95 -46.40 -19.19
N PRO A 104 -32.61 -47.55 -19.40
CA PRO A 104 -32.34 -48.73 -18.62
C PRO A 104 -31.19 -49.52 -19.29
N ASP A 105 -30.36 -50.13 -18.44
CA ASP A 105 -29.42 -51.22 -18.74
C ASP A 105 -28.05 -50.80 -19.31
N ASN A 106 -27.08 -50.60 -18.40
CA ASN A 106 -25.68 -51.09 -18.43
C ASN A 106 -24.70 -50.10 -17.75
N SER A 107 -24.44 -50.25 -16.44
CA SER A 107 -23.30 -49.56 -15.80
C SER A 107 -22.71 -50.21 -14.54
N VAL A 108 -22.94 -51.50 -14.27
CA VAL A 108 -22.47 -52.15 -13.02
C VAL A 108 -21.05 -52.75 -13.15
N LEU A 109 -20.17 -52.27 -14.05
CA LEU A 109 -18.95 -53.04 -14.37
C LEU A 109 -17.63 -52.26 -14.57
N SER A 110 -17.43 -51.11 -13.91
CA SER A 110 -16.17 -50.37 -14.14
C SER A 110 -15.50 -49.71 -12.94
N GLU A 111 -15.85 -50.03 -11.70
CA GLU A 111 -15.22 -49.41 -10.52
C GLU A 111 -14.23 -50.31 -9.75
N GLU A 112 -14.08 -51.59 -10.13
CA GLU A 112 -13.25 -52.54 -9.37
C GLU A 112 -11.84 -52.80 -9.96
N LYS A 113 -11.17 -51.78 -10.52
CA LYS A 113 -9.77 -51.92 -10.95
C LYS A 113 -8.91 -50.69 -10.66
N LEU A 114 -8.86 -50.22 -9.41
CA LEU A 114 -7.84 -49.25 -8.97
C LEU A 114 -7.49 -49.37 -7.48
N SER A 115 -6.86 -50.46 -7.05
CA SER A 115 -5.91 -50.43 -5.91
C SER A 115 -5.32 -51.80 -5.59
N GLU A 116 -4.09 -52.10 -6.05
CA GLU A 116 -3.08 -52.78 -5.24
C GLU A 116 -1.66 -52.36 -5.74
N PRO A 117 -0.68 -52.15 -4.84
CA PRO A 117 0.66 -51.73 -5.19
C PRO A 117 1.55 -52.96 -5.45
N VAL A 118 1.86 -53.22 -6.72
CA VAL A 118 2.89 -54.19 -7.08
C VAL A 118 4.23 -53.48 -7.17
N GLU A 119 5.15 -53.85 -6.28
CA GLU A 119 6.56 -53.50 -6.31
C GLU A 119 7.14 -53.78 -7.71
N SER A 120 7.34 -52.73 -8.50
CA SER A 120 7.90 -52.88 -9.84
C SER A 120 9.41 -53.04 -9.74
N VAL A 121 9.83 -54.30 -9.76
CA VAL A 121 11.16 -54.79 -10.09
C VAL A 121 11.79 -53.96 -11.21
N MET A 122 13.01 -53.48 -10.96
CA MET A 122 13.82 -52.68 -11.87
C MET A 122 14.11 -53.45 -13.16
N THR A 123 13.29 -53.26 -14.19
CA THR A 123 13.72 -53.50 -15.57
C THR A 123 14.26 -52.18 -16.11
N GLU A 124 15.55 -52.14 -16.44
CA GLU A 124 16.24 -51.02 -17.08
C GLU A 124 15.74 -50.84 -18.54
N GLY A 125 14.46 -50.52 -18.67
CA GLY A 125 13.79 -50.24 -19.93
C GLY A 125 14.04 -48.78 -20.29
N LYS A 126 14.80 -48.57 -21.38
CA LYS A 126 15.08 -47.28 -22.03
C LYS A 126 13.95 -46.27 -21.79
N PHE A 127 14.19 -45.27 -20.94
CA PHE A 127 13.21 -44.25 -20.55
C PHE A 127 12.55 -43.65 -21.80
N LYS A 128 11.27 -43.94 -22.03
CA LYS A 128 10.51 -43.29 -23.09
C LYS A 128 10.50 -41.79 -22.81
N LYS A 129 10.85 -40.98 -23.80
CA LYS A 129 10.89 -39.52 -23.64
C LYS A 129 9.50 -39.03 -23.21
N LYS A 130 9.44 -38.25 -22.12
CA LYS A 130 8.20 -37.69 -21.58
C LYS A 130 7.47 -36.88 -22.66
N THR A 131 6.14 -36.99 -22.71
CA THR A 131 5.31 -36.20 -23.62
C THR A 131 5.27 -34.73 -23.18
N SER A 132 4.98 -33.81 -24.10
CA SER A 132 4.90 -32.38 -23.80
C SER A 132 3.95 -32.09 -22.62
N ASN A 133 2.78 -32.72 -22.63
CA ASN A 133 1.76 -32.57 -21.59
C ASN A 133 2.23 -33.09 -20.22
N GLN A 134 3.05 -34.16 -20.19
CA GLN A 134 3.65 -34.65 -18.95
C GLN A 134 4.70 -33.67 -18.40
N LYS A 135 5.54 -33.09 -19.27
CA LYS A 135 6.52 -32.07 -18.88
C LYS A 135 5.83 -30.82 -18.32
N ALA A 136 4.74 -30.38 -18.94
CA ALA A 136 3.97 -29.22 -18.48
C ALA A 136 3.41 -29.42 -17.06
N LYS A 137 2.95 -30.64 -16.73
CA LYS A 137 2.48 -30.98 -15.37
C LYS A 137 3.60 -30.91 -14.34
N GLU A 138 4.76 -31.49 -14.65
CA GLU A 138 5.93 -31.47 -13.77
C GLU A 138 6.46 -30.04 -13.53
N GLU A 139 6.47 -29.21 -14.57
CA GLU A 139 6.87 -27.80 -14.46
C GLU A 139 5.87 -27.01 -13.60
N TYR A 140 4.57 -27.26 -13.76
CA TYR A 140 3.55 -26.64 -12.93
C TYR A 140 3.73 -26.99 -11.44
N GLU A 141 4.00 -28.26 -11.13
CA GLU A 141 4.26 -28.71 -9.76
C GLU A 141 5.52 -28.07 -9.17
N LYS A 142 6.60 -27.96 -9.95
CA LYS A 142 7.83 -27.27 -9.55
C LYS A 142 7.59 -25.80 -9.25
N ILE A 143 6.86 -25.09 -10.11
CA ILE A 143 6.50 -23.68 -9.92
C ILE A 143 5.61 -23.52 -8.68
N LYS A 144 4.67 -24.44 -8.45
CA LYS A 144 3.82 -24.45 -7.26
C LYS A 144 4.65 -24.62 -5.98
N ALA A 145 5.61 -25.55 -5.98
CA ALA A 145 6.52 -25.78 -4.86
C ALA A 145 7.44 -24.57 -4.60
N GLU A 146 8.01 -23.97 -5.64
CA GLU A 146 8.84 -22.78 -5.53
C GLU A 146 8.06 -21.60 -4.92
N ARG A 147 6.82 -21.39 -5.38
CA ARG A 147 5.93 -20.36 -4.82
C ARG A 147 5.59 -20.62 -3.36
N ALA A 148 5.40 -21.88 -2.96
CA ALA A 148 5.17 -22.24 -1.56
C ALA A 148 6.39 -21.91 -0.69
N ARG A 149 7.60 -22.33 -1.12
CA ARG A 149 8.85 -22.01 -0.42
C ARG A 149 9.07 -20.50 -0.27
N LYS A 150 8.86 -19.73 -1.35
CA LYS A 150 8.95 -18.26 -1.31
C LYS A 150 7.96 -17.61 -0.34
N LYS A 151 6.74 -18.17 -0.20
CA LYS A 151 5.76 -17.69 0.78
C LYS A 151 6.22 -17.97 2.20
N GLU A 152 6.68 -19.17 2.49
CA GLU A 152 7.19 -19.55 3.82
C GLU A 152 8.40 -18.68 4.22
N GLU A 153 9.34 -18.43 3.31
CA GLU A 153 10.48 -17.55 3.56
C GLU A 153 10.04 -16.11 3.84
N ALA A 154 9.09 -15.58 3.06
CA ALA A 154 8.55 -14.23 3.28
C ALA A 154 7.83 -14.12 4.64
N GLU A 155 7.11 -15.15 5.05
CA GLU A 155 6.48 -15.22 6.37
C GLU A 155 7.51 -15.25 7.49
N ARG A 156 8.59 -16.03 7.36
CA ARG A 156 9.69 -16.03 8.33
C ARG A 156 10.37 -14.67 8.44
N ILE A 157 10.66 -14.01 7.31
CA ILE A 157 11.25 -12.66 7.31
C ILE A 157 10.29 -11.66 7.98
N LYS A 158 8.99 -11.76 7.71
CA LYS A 158 7.97 -10.92 8.34
C LYS A 158 7.94 -11.13 9.86
N GLN A 159 7.93 -12.38 10.33
CA GLN A 159 7.96 -12.71 11.75
C GLN A 159 9.23 -12.19 12.42
N GLN A 160 10.40 -12.37 11.81
CA GLN A 160 11.66 -11.83 12.33
C GLN A 160 11.61 -10.31 12.45
N ARG A 161 11.09 -9.61 11.44
CA ARG A 161 10.93 -8.15 11.46
C ARG A 161 9.97 -7.70 12.56
N GLU A 162 8.85 -8.39 12.72
CA GLU A 162 7.87 -8.09 13.77
C GLU A 162 8.44 -8.35 15.17
N ALA A 163 9.15 -9.47 15.37
CA ALA A 163 9.84 -9.80 16.60
C ALA A 163 10.90 -8.75 16.94
N ALA A 164 11.75 -8.36 15.98
CA ALA A 164 12.75 -7.32 16.16
C ALA A 164 12.11 -5.97 16.55
N GLN A 165 10.99 -5.60 15.93
CA GLN A 165 10.24 -4.38 16.30
C GLN A 165 9.65 -4.45 17.72
N ARG A 166 9.10 -5.61 18.11
CA ARG A 166 8.57 -5.82 19.47
C ARG A 166 9.69 -5.68 20.51
N LEU A 167 10.81 -6.34 20.29
CA LEU A 167 11.99 -6.24 21.16
C LEU A 167 12.50 -4.81 21.27
N TYR A 168 12.61 -4.09 20.16
CA TYR A 168 12.99 -2.67 20.17
C TYR A 168 12.02 -1.81 21.01
N LYS A 169 10.71 -2.01 20.82
CA LYS A 169 9.69 -1.27 21.57
C LYS A 169 9.75 -1.60 23.07
N GLN A 170 9.93 -2.87 23.43
CA GLN A 170 10.08 -3.29 24.83
C GLN A 170 11.29 -2.62 25.48
N LYS A 171 12.48 -2.75 24.89
CA LYS A 171 13.70 -2.09 25.37
C LYS A 171 13.54 -0.58 25.49
N LYS A 172 12.88 0.05 24.52
CA LYS A 172 12.58 1.49 24.55
C LYS A 172 11.67 1.86 25.73
N MET A 173 10.63 1.08 25.98
CA MET A 173 9.70 1.31 27.09
C MET A 173 10.36 1.07 28.45
N GLU A 174 11.20 0.05 28.57
CA GLU A 174 11.98 -0.23 29.78
C GLU A 174 12.96 0.91 30.10
N ALA A 175 13.73 1.34 29.10
CA ALA A 175 14.63 2.48 29.23
C ALA A 175 13.86 3.75 29.63
N TYR A 176 12.73 4.03 28.99
CA TYR A 176 11.88 5.16 29.35
C TYR A 176 11.37 5.03 30.80
N LYS A 177 10.93 3.86 31.23
CA LYS A 177 10.45 3.62 32.60
C LYS A 177 11.54 3.85 33.65
N ILE A 178 12.80 3.54 33.35
CA ILE A 178 13.92 3.82 34.25
C ILE A 178 14.23 5.32 34.26
N LEU A 179 14.38 5.93 33.08
CA LEU A 179 14.81 7.33 32.94
C LEU A 179 13.75 8.35 33.35
N SER A 180 12.45 8.01 33.24
CA SER A 180 11.32 8.89 33.58
C SER A 180 10.97 8.90 35.08
N LYS A 181 11.57 8.02 35.88
CA LYS A 181 11.32 7.98 37.33
C LYS A 181 11.80 9.27 38.00
N LYS A 182 10.94 9.80 38.86
CA LYS A 182 11.17 11.02 39.64
C LYS A 182 11.03 10.74 41.12
N THR A 183 11.71 11.53 41.95
CA THR A 183 11.57 11.51 43.41
C THR A 183 10.19 12.05 43.83
N LYS A 184 9.82 11.89 45.10
CA LYS A 184 8.54 12.43 45.63
C LYS A 184 8.40 13.95 45.42
N ARG A 185 9.53 14.66 45.29
CA ARG A 185 9.59 16.11 45.02
C ARG A 185 9.60 16.45 43.52
N GLY A 186 9.47 15.46 42.63
CA GLY A 186 9.42 15.65 41.18
C GLY A 186 10.78 15.79 40.47
N GLN A 187 11.88 15.69 41.20
CA GLN A 187 13.23 15.74 40.63
C GLN A 187 13.57 14.40 39.95
N PRO A 188 14.36 14.38 38.86
CA PRO A 188 14.81 13.14 38.25
C PRO A 188 15.62 12.30 39.23
N ASN A 189 15.43 10.98 39.22
CA ASN A 189 16.22 10.07 40.05
C ASN A 189 17.56 9.77 39.37
N LEU A 190 18.61 10.54 39.72
CA LEU A 190 19.94 10.45 39.12
C LEU A 190 20.58 9.06 39.28
N ASN A 191 20.40 8.40 40.42
CA ASN A 191 21.02 7.09 40.67
C ASN A 191 20.61 6.07 39.61
N LEU A 192 19.31 5.99 39.29
CA LEU A 192 18.79 5.09 38.25
C LEU A 192 19.28 5.46 36.84
N GLN A 193 19.48 6.74 36.57
CA GLN A 193 20.01 7.20 35.27
C GLN A 193 21.48 6.84 35.12
N VAL A 194 22.27 6.99 36.19
CA VAL A 194 23.69 6.62 36.24
C VAL A 194 23.85 5.10 36.10
N GLU A 195 23.06 4.30 36.81
CA GLU A 195 23.06 2.83 36.68
C GLU A 195 22.77 2.37 35.24
N PHE A 196 21.75 2.95 34.60
CA PHE A 196 21.43 2.66 33.20
C PHE A 196 22.57 3.04 32.24
N LEU A 197 23.28 4.13 32.53
CA LEU A 197 24.44 4.57 31.76
C LEU A 197 25.63 3.61 31.91
N LEU A 198 25.92 3.20 33.14
CA LEU A 198 26.97 2.22 33.44
C LEU A 198 26.68 0.89 32.74
N GLN A 199 25.43 0.42 32.79
CA GLN A 199 25.01 -0.79 32.09
C GLN A 199 25.25 -0.70 30.57
N LYS A 200 24.97 0.47 29.96
CA LYS A 200 25.26 0.70 28.54
C LYS A 200 26.75 0.71 28.23
N ILE A 201 27.58 1.29 29.10
CA ILE A 201 29.03 1.30 28.92
C ILE A 201 29.54 -0.13 28.94
N GLN A 202 29.13 -0.93 29.93
CA GLN A 202 29.51 -2.35 30.05
C GLN A 202 29.03 -3.23 28.88
N GLN A 203 27.92 -2.88 28.23
CA GLN A 203 27.43 -3.59 27.04
C GLN A 203 28.18 -3.21 25.75
N ASN A 204 28.85 -2.05 25.75
CA ASN A 204 29.59 -1.54 24.60
C ASN A 204 31.09 -1.84 24.68
N THR A 205 31.57 -2.26 25.85
CA THR A 205 32.91 -2.83 26.07
C THR A 205 32.88 -4.32 25.74
#